data_AF-A0A4Q3JGB3-F1
#
_entry.id   AF-A0A4Q3JGB3-F1
#
_cell.length_a   1.000
_cell.length_b   1.000
_cell.length_c   1.000
_cell.angle_alpha   90.00
_cell.angle_beta   90.00
_cell.angle_gamma   90.00
#
_symmetry.space_group_name_H-M   'P 1'
#
loop_
_entity.id
_entity.type
_entity.pdbx_description
1 polymer ?
#
loop_
_entity_poly.entity_id
_entity_poly.type
_entity_poly.pdbx_seq_one_letter_code
_entity_poly.pdbx_strand_id
1 'polypeptide(L)'
;MKDNESRGNVHAILDADEVQGVLSGAFYTMPDEAPPTSSSRRSSRAAAPKPDHYRVICISMYTEDLGRLDAMVEKLKARGLTKANRSALIRYALEHVDLDKVPKGLG
;
A
#
# COMPACT_ATOMS: atom_id res chain seq x y z
N MET A 1 8.37 -35.47 -22.26
CA MET A 1 8.42 -34.02 -21.95
C MET A 1 7.00 -33.56 -21.67
N LYS A 2 6.67 -33.29 -20.40
CA LYS A 2 5.35 -32.95 -19.89
C LYS A 2 5.50 -31.67 -19.09
N ASP A 3 5.18 -30.51 -19.67
CA ASP A 3 5.15 -29.24 -18.94
C ASP A 3 4.05 -28.34 -19.52
N ASN A 4 2.80 -28.81 -19.48
CA ASN A 4 1.63 -27.96 -19.74
C ASN A 4 0.41 -28.43 -18.90
N GLU A 5 0.63 -28.77 -17.63
CA GLU A 5 -0.43 -29.30 -16.74
C GLU A 5 -0.47 -28.58 -15.38
N SER A 6 0.04 -27.34 -15.31
CA SER A 6 0.06 -26.56 -14.05
C SER A 6 -0.77 -25.28 -14.09
N ARG A 7 -1.36 -24.92 -15.24
CA ARG A 7 -2.21 -23.72 -15.36
C ARG A 7 -3.72 -24.01 -15.23
N GLY A 8 -4.13 -25.26 -15.31
CA GLY A 8 -5.56 -25.66 -15.26
C GLY A 8 -6.13 -25.86 -13.86
N ASN A 9 -5.30 -25.97 -12.82
CA ASN A 9 -5.75 -26.43 -11.50
C ASN A 9 -5.97 -25.29 -10.48
N VAL A 10 -5.38 -24.11 -10.69
CA VAL A 10 -5.58 -22.96 -9.78
C VAL A 10 -7.00 -22.42 -9.79
N HIS A 11 -7.71 -22.52 -10.93
CA HIS A 11 -9.11 -22.12 -11.05
C HIS A 11 -10.10 -23.12 -10.46
N ALA A 12 -9.70 -24.39 -10.29
CA ALA A 12 -10.54 -25.40 -9.64
C ALA A 12 -10.39 -25.41 -8.11
N ILE A 13 -9.23 -24.96 -7.62
CA ILE A 13 -8.93 -24.83 -6.19
C ILE A 13 -9.55 -23.57 -5.59
N LEU A 14 -9.72 -22.52 -6.41
CA LEU A 14 -10.29 -21.26 -6.00
C LEU A 14 -11.64 -21.09 -6.68
N ASP A 15 -12.71 -21.40 -5.94
CA ASP A 15 -14.06 -21.19 -6.41
C ASP A 15 -14.26 -19.69 -6.72
N ALA A 16 -14.71 -19.40 -7.95
CA ALA A 16 -14.75 -18.03 -8.45
C ALA A 16 -15.75 -17.18 -7.66
N ASP A 17 -16.84 -17.79 -7.20
CA ASP A 17 -17.87 -17.14 -6.40
C ASP A 17 -17.39 -16.89 -4.96
N GLU A 18 -16.65 -17.84 -4.37
CA GLU A 18 -15.98 -17.63 -3.08
C GLU A 18 -14.94 -16.49 -3.16
N VAL A 19 -14.08 -16.49 -4.17
CA VAL A 19 -13.08 -15.43 -4.37
C VAL A 19 -13.76 -14.07 -4.58
N GLN A 20 -14.79 -14.02 -5.41
CA GLN A 20 -15.53 -12.79 -5.67
C GLN A 20 -16.27 -12.30 -4.41
N GLY A 21 -16.83 -13.21 -3.60
CA GLY A 21 -17.48 -12.91 -2.33
C GLY A 21 -16.51 -12.32 -1.29
N VAL A 22 -15.31 -12.90 -1.19
CA VAL A 22 -14.25 -12.39 -0.29
C VAL A 22 -13.74 -11.02 -0.75
N LEU A 23 -13.50 -10.84 -2.06
CA LEU A 23 -12.97 -9.59 -2.60
C LEU A 23 -14.00 -8.46 -2.58
N SER A 24 -15.26 -8.73 -2.91
CA SER A 24 -16.34 -7.74 -2.82
C SER A 24 -16.69 -7.37 -1.37
N GLY A 25 -16.65 -8.35 -0.46
CA GLY A 25 -16.92 -8.13 0.97
C GLY A 25 -15.81 -7.41 1.73
N ALA A 26 -14.55 -7.60 1.31
CA ALA A 26 -13.40 -7.00 1.99
C ALA A 26 -12.85 -5.73 1.31
N PHE A 27 -13.01 -5.58 -0.01
CA PHE A 27 -12.30 -4.52 -0.76
C PHE A 27 -13.18 -3.72 -1.73
N TYR A 28 -14.20 -4.32 -2.35
CA TYR A 28 -15.00 -3.66 -3.39
C TYR A 28 -16.50 -3.65 -3.08
N THR A 29 -16.89 -2.94 -2.02
CA THR A 29 -18.28 -2.51 -1.88
C THR A 29 -18.45 -1.27 -2.77
N MET A 30 -19.04 -1.44 -3.96
CA MET A 30 -19.40 -0.30 -4.80
C MET A 30 -20.51 0.49 -4.10
N PRO A 31 -20.33 1.81 -3.91
CA PRO A 31 -21.39 2.65 -3.39
C PRO A 31 -22.29 2.99 -4.58
N ASP A 32 -23.37 2.23 -4.78
CA ASP A 32 -24.50 2.82 -5.50
C ASP A 32 -25.82 2.50 -4.81
N GLU A 33 -26.59 3.57 -4.70
CA GLU A 33 -27.94 3.74 -4.16
C GLU A 33 -28.17 3.81 -2.62
N ALA A 34 -28.60 5.00 -2.18
CA ALA A 34 -28.73 5.53 -0.82
C ALA A 34 -30.18 5.39 -0.23
N PRO A 35 -30.55 5.92 0.97
CA PRO A 35 -29.88 6.16 2.26
C PRO A 35 -30.71 5.58 3.46
N PRO A 36 -30.73 6.17 4.67
CA PRO A 36 -29.92 5.82 5.84
C PRO A 36 -30.75 5.18 6.97
N THR A 37 -30.28 4.12 7.64
CA THR A 37 -30.76 3.87 9.01
C THR A 37 -29.67 3.31 9.91
N SER A 38 -29.63 3.89 11.09
CA SER A 38 -28.90 3.42 12.25
C SER A 38 -29.05 1.91 12.45
N SER A 39 -27.93 1.23 12.68
CA SER A 39 -27.77 0.42 13.88
C SER A 39 -26.44 -0.31 13.79
N SER A 40 -25.51 0.09 14.66
CA SER A 40 -24.91 -0.82 15.63
C SER A 40 -24.76 -2.28 15.16
N ARG A 41 -23.56 -2.60 14.67
CA ARG A 41 -22.84 -3.86 14.97
C ARG A 41 -21.47 -3.87 14.29
N ARG A 42 -20.59 -2.97 14.70
CA ARG A 42 -19.16 -3.27 14.69
C ARG A 42 -18.64 -2.89 16.05
N SER A 43 -18.43 -3.95 16.85
CA SER A 43 -17.65 -3.93 18.07
C SER A 43 -16.61 -2.83 17.99
N SER A 44 -16.77 -1.81 18.83
CA SER A 44 -15.70 -0.92 19.20
C SER A 44 -14.65 -1.77 19.91
N ARG A 45 -13.85 -2.50 19.13
CA ARG A 45 -12.52 -2.88 19.57
C ARG A 45 -11.86 -1.54 19.86
N ALA A 46 -11.81 -1.19 21.16
CA ALA A 46 -11.29 0.07 21.64
C ALA A 46 -10.06 0.38 20.82
N ALA A 47 -10.13 1.46 20.03
CA ALA A 47 -9.06 1.85 19.14
C ALA A 47 -7.83 1.98 20.03
N ALA A 48 -6.90 1.02 19.91
CA ALA A 48 -5.64 1.11 20.64
C ALA A 48 -5.09 2.51 20.35
N PRO A 49 -4.60 3.23 21.37
CA PRO A 49 -4.14 4.60 21.19
C PRO A 49 -3.19 4.64 20.01
N LYS A 50 -3.53 5.47 19.01
CA LYS A 50 -2.73 5.59 17.80
C LYS A 50 -1.34 6.02 18.25
N PRO A 51 -0.27 5.35 17.78
CA PRO A 51 1.06 5.76 18.18
C PRO A 51 1.32 7.21 17.77
N ASP A 52 1.76 8.07 18.69
CA ASP A 52 1.96 9.50 18.44
C ASP A 52 3.11 9.80 17.45
N HIS A 53 3.88 8.78 17.06
CA HIS A 53 5.16 8.94 16.37
C HIS A 53 5.09 8.85 14.83
N TYR A 54 3.93 8.57 14.23
CA TYR A 54 3.74 8.71 12.77
C TYR A 54 2.26 8.81 12.37
N ARG A 55 2.00 9.34 11.17
CA ARG A 55 0.68 9.33 10.53
C ARG A 55 0.78 8.70 9.14
N VAL A 56 -0.24 7.93 8.77
CA VAL A 56 -0.40 7.46 7.39
C VAL A 56 -1.05 8.58 6.60
N ILE A 57 -0.39 9.00 5.53
CA ILE A 57 -0.84 10.08 4.65
C ILE A 57 -0.90 9.59 3.20
N CYS A 58 -1.81 10.18 2.42
CA CYS A 58 -1.82 10.04 0.97
C CYS A 58 -1.10 11.26 0.37
N ILE A 59 -0.08 11.02 -0.45
CA ILE A 59 0.62 12.06 -1.20
C ILE A 59 0.58 11.73 -2.69
N SER A 60 0.44 12.73 -3.53
CA SER A 60 0.65 12.60 -4.97
C SER A 60 2.15 12.74 -5.27
N MET A 61 2.66 11.93 -6.19
CA MET A 61 4.03 11.99 -6.73
C MET A 61 3.99 11.67 -8.22
N TYR A 62 4.96 12.17 -8.98
CA TYR A 62 5.11 11.76 -10.38
C TYR A 62 5.41 10.26 -10.45
N THR A 63 4.86 9.58 -11.45
CA THR A 63 5.04 8.13 -11.65
C THR A 63 6.52 7.77 -11.80
N GLU A 64 7.30 8.64 -12.46
CA GLU A 64 8.74 8.44 -12.60
C GLU A 64 9.45 8.48 -11.25
N ASP A 65 9.08 9.41 -10.37
CA ASP A 65 9.66 9.53 -9.04
C ASP A 65 9.32 8.34 -8.14
N LEU A 66 8.10 7.79 -8.27
CA LEU A 66 7.74 6.54 -7.60
C LEU A 66 8.65 5.39 -8.05
N GLY A 67 8.91 5.26 -9.35
CA GLY A 67 9.83 4.26 -9.90
C GLY A 67 11.27 4.45 -9.41
N ARG A 68 11.76 5.69 -9.35
CA ARG A 68 13.08 6.01 -8.79
C ARG A 68 13.16 5.65 -7.31
N LEU A 69 12.12 5.92 -6.54
CA LEU A 69 12.05 5.60 -5.12
C LEU A 69 12.12 4.09 -4.89
N ASP A 70 11.38 3.31 -5.68
CA ASP A 70 11.40 1.84 -5.62
C ASP A 70 12.78 1.27 -5.99
N ALA A 71 13.40 1.78 -7.04
CA ALA A 71 14.74 1.36 -7.44
C ALA A 71 15.79 1.64 -6.34
N MET A 72 15.68 2.77 -5.64
CA MET A 72 16.55 3.08 -4.50
C MET A 72 16.33 2.13 -3.32
N VAL A 73 15.06 1.81 -3.01
CA VAL A 73 14.73 0.83 -1.96
C VAL A 73 15.32 -0.54 -2.28
N GLU A 74 15.20 -1.01 -3.52
CA GLU A 74 15.78 -2.30 -3.93
C GLU A 74 17.31 -2.30 -3.83
N LYS A 75 17.97 -1.21 -4.24
CA LYS A 75 19.43 -1.07 -4.04
C LYS A 75 19.82 -1.12 -2.56
N LEU A 76 19.03 -0.54 -1.66
CA LEU A 76 19.29 -0.59 -0.21
C LEU A 76 19.11 -2.00 0.33
N LYS A 77 18.04 -2.71 -0.07
CA LYS A 77 17.81 -4.10 0.31
C LYS A 77 18.94 -5.02 -0.18
N ALA A 78 19.40 -4.82 -1.42
CA ALA A 78 20.53 -5.57 -1.97
C ALA A 78 21.84 -5.34 -1.19
N ARG A 79 22.00 -4.19 -0.53
CA ARG A 79 23.12 -3.88 0.37
C ARG A 79 22.94 -4.45 1.79
N GLY A 80 21.90 -5.25 2.04
CA GLY A 80 21.62 -5.86 3.34
C GLY A 80 20.67 -5.06 4.23
N LEU A 81 20.18 -3.89 3.81
CA LEU A 81 19.16 -3.14 4.55
C LEU A 81 17.77 -3.72 4.27
N THR A 82 17.50 -4.93 4.77
CA THR A 82 16.29 -5.70 4.50
C THR A 82 14.99 -5.02 4.95
N LYS A 83 15.08 -4.06 5.89
CA LYS A 83 13.96 -3.25 6.39
C LYS A 83 13.74 -1.95 5.62
N ALA A 84 14.53 -1.68 4.58
CA ALA A 84 14.37 -0.48 3.76
C ALA A 84 13.01 -0.52 3.04
N ASN A 85 12.25 0.56 3.19
CA ASN A 85 10.99 0.80 2.49
C ASN A 85 10.90 2.30 2.11
N ARG A 86 9.86 2.66 1.35
CA ARG A 86 9.67 4.04 0.87
C ARG A 86 9.69 5.06 2.02
N SER A 87 8.97 4.78 3.11
CA SER A 87 8.89 5.71 4.24
C SER A 87 10.20 5.83 5.02
N ALA A 88 10.98 4.76 5.17
CA ALA A 88 12.31 4.80 5.77
C ALA A 88 13.28 5.63 4.92
N LEU A 89 13.25 5.46 3.61
CA LEU A 89 14.08 6.24 2.68
C LEU A 89 13.70 7.72 2.69
N ILE A 90 12.40 8.04 2.62
CA ILE A 90 11.92 9.42 2.72
C ILE A 90 12.33 10.04 4.06
N ARG A 91 12.21 9.31 5.17
CA ARG A 91 12.62 9.79 6.50
C ARG A 91 14.11 10.14 6.54
N TYR A 92 14.96 9.24 6.03
CA TYR A 92 16.40 9.52 5.94
C TYR A 92 16.69 10.74 5.08
N ALA A 93 16.01 10.87 3.93
CA ALA A 93 16.19 12.01 3.04
C ALA A 93 15.79 13.34 3.71
N LEU A 94 14.69 13.35 4.48
CA LEU A 94 14.26 14.54 5.24
C LEU A 94 15.26 14.95 6.32
N GLU A 95 15.99 14.02 6.92
CA GLU A 95 17.01 14.31 7.93
C GLU A 95 18.29 14.91 7.30
N HIS A 96 18.56 14.60 6.04
CA HIS A 96 19.81 14.99 5.35
C HIS A 96 19.61 16.05 4.26
N VAL A 97 18.38 16.54 4.06
CA VAL A 97 18.11 17.54 3.04
C VAL A 97 18.74 18.87 3.43
N ASP A 98 19.43 19.48 2.47
CA ASP A 98 20.01 20.81 2.60
C ASP A 98 19.11 21.82 1.87
N LEU A 99 18.43 22.66 2.64
CA LEU A 99 17.44 23.60 2.11
C LEU A 99 18.08 24.76 1.34
N ASP A 100 19.35 25.08 1.61
CA ASP A 100 20.05 26.15 0.91
C ASP A 100 20.38 25.77 -0.53
N LYS A 101 20.35 24.47 -0.85
CA LYS A 101 20.54 23.93 -2.20
C LYS A 101 19.25 23.81 -3.00
N VAL A 102 18.09 24.12 -2.41
CA VAL A 102 16.80 24.02 -3.10
C VAL A 102 16.63 25.24 -4.03
N PRO A 103 16.37 25.03 -5.34
CA PRO A 103 16.18 26.15 -6.26
C PRO A 103 14.91 26.93 -5.90
N LYS A 104 14.95 28.27 -6.08
CA LYS A 104 13.85 29.18 -5.73
C LYS A 104 12.55 28.99 -6.56
N GLY A 105 12.55 28.08 -7.52
CA GLY A 105 11.40 27.73 -8.36
C GLY A 105 11.10 26.24 -8.31
N LEU A 106 10.74 25.74 -7.13
CA LEU A 106 10.29 24.35 -6.98
C LEU A 106 8.80 24.29 -7.37
N GLY A 107 8.53 23.97 -8.65
CA GLY A 107 7.18 23.88 -9.21
C GLY A 107 7.20 23.27 -10.60
#